data_AF-A0A947XCD3-F1
#
_entry.id   AF-A0A947XCD3-F1
#
_cell.length_a   1.000
_cell.length_b   1.000
_cell.length_c   1.000
_cell.angle_alpha   90.00
_cell.angle_beta   90.00
_cell.angle_gamma   90.00
#
_symmetry.space_group_name_H-M   'P 1'
#
loop_
_entity.id
_entity.type
_entity.pdbx_description
1 polymer ?
#
loop_
_entity_poly.entity_id
_entity_poly.type
_entity_poly.pdbx_seq_one_letter_code
_entity_poly.pdbx_strand_id
1 'polypeptide(L)'
;MKTRYNYLGQIAAAAGLLGVLLAASGSAMAASYNIILKTSDGAIQSCATGGFTFTKTTVGTFTATSPSVALNGTTATQCFGVDKSVTLSNGTLSVTVANVTVNGQDQGPNVVSINGNLSNGNANGSYTIHFLADKSFTITQKDGNADPQVGSGIYFIYNQNSVPEPETLWLALAGLSALVMSRRIRRRRS
;
A
#
# COMPACT_ATOMS: atom_id res chain seq x y z
N MET A 1 -34.59 -48.01 -4.53
CA MET A 1 -33.13 -47.75 -4.73
C MET A 1 -32.81 -46.59 -5.68
N LYS A 2 -33.67 -45.55 -5.84
CA LYS A 2 -33.46 -44.47 -6.83
C LYS A 2 -33.27 -43.05 -6.24
N THR A 3 -33.22 -42.89 -4.92
CA THR A 3 -33.23 -41.56 -4.28
C THR A 3 -31.89 -41.16 -3.64
N ARG A 4 -30.92 -42.07 -3.48
CA ARG A 4 -29.63 -41.76 -2.83
C ARG A 4 -28.53 -41.30 -3.78
N TYR A 5 -28.68 -41.51 -5.09
CA TYR A 5 -27.67 -41.13 -6.09
C TYR A 5 -27.80 -39.68 -6.59
N ASN A 6 -28.99 -39.08 -6.54
CA ASN A 6 -29.19 -37.68 -6.98
C ASN A 6 -28.62 -36.64 -5.99
N TYR A 7 -28.50 -36.99 -4.71
CA TYR A 7 -27.95 -36.07 -3.69
C TYR A 7 -26.42 -36.02 -3.68
N LEU A 8 -25.74 -37.08 -4.12
CA LEU A 8 -24.27 -37.11 -4.21
C LEU A 8 -23.76 -36.31 -5.42
N GLY A 9 -24.49 -36.31 -6.54
CA GLY A 9 -24.15 -35.50 -7.72
C GLY A 9 -24.25 -33.99 -7.48
N GLN A 10 -25.20 -33.55 -6.64
CA GLN A 10 -25.34 -32.12 -6.29
C GLN A 10 -24.25 -31.62 -5.32
N ILE A 11 -23.72 -32.48 -4.46
CA ILE A 11 -22.63 -32.14 -3.54
C ILE A 11 -21.29 -32.05 -4.29
N ALA A 12 -21.05 -32.94 -5.26
CA ALA A 12 -19.86 -32.89 -6.11
C ALA A 12 -19.84 -31.65 -7.02
N ALA A 13 -20.99 -31.26 -7.57
CA ALA A 13 -21.11 -30.05 -8.39
C ALA A 13 -20.92 -28.76 -7.57
N ALA A 14 -21.38 -28.71 -6.32
CA ALA A 14 -21.17 -27.56 -5.43
C ALA A 14 -19.70 -27.43 -4.96
N ALA A 15 -19.00 -28.55 -4.74
CA ALA A 15 -17.57 -28.55 -4.43
C ALA A 15 -16.71 -28.14 -5.64
N GLY A 16 -17.10 -28.55 -6.86
CA GLY A 16 -16.46 -28.11 -8.10
C GLY A 16 -16.64 -26.61 -8.37
N LEU A 17 -17.83 -26.06 -8.09
CA LEU A 17 -18.08 -24.62 -8.24
C LEU A 17 -17.32 -23.79 -7.19
N LEU A 18 -17.21 -24.29 -5.95
CA LEU A 18 -16.35 -23.69 -4.92
C LEU A 18 -14.86 -23.78 -5.28
N GLY A 19 -14.40 -24.90 -5.86
CA GLY A 19 -13.01 -25.05 -6.32
C GLY A 19 -12.64 -24.10 -7.45
N VAL A 20 -13.56 -23.81 -8.37
CA VAL A 20 -13.34 -22.87 -9.48
C VAL A 20 -13.46 -21.40 -9.02
N LEU A 21 -14.30 -21.10 -8.03
CA LEU A 21 -14.34 -19.78 -7.39
C LEU A 21 -13.12 -19.53 -6.47
N LEU A 22 -12.52 -20.58 -5.88
CA LEU A 22 -11.31 -20.51 -5.05
C LEU A 22 -10.02 -20.28 -5.86
N ALA A 23 -9.97 -20.73 -7.12
CA ALA A 23 -8.82 -20.49 -7.99
C ALA A 23 -8.78 -19.06 -8.57
N ALA A 24 -9.90 -18.33 -8.50
CA ALA A 24 -10.05 -17.01 -9.10
C ALA A 24 -9.89 -15.83 -8.12
N SER A 25 -9.72 -16.07 -6.82
CA SER A 25 -9.65 -15.00 -5.80
C SER A 25 -8.23 -14.57 -5.42
N GLY A 26 -7.19 -15.07 -6.12
CA GLY A 26 -5.80 -14.66 -5.94
C GLY A 26 -5.44 -13.33 -6.60
N SER A 27 -6.41 -12.45 -6.88
CA SER A 27 -6.10 -11.10 -7.34
C SER A 27 -5.40 -10.37 -6.19
N ALA A 28 -4.08 -10.23 -6.29
CA ALA A 28 -3.28 -9.35 -5.44
C ALA A 28 -4.00 -7.99 -5.40
N MET A 29 -4.66 -7.69 -4.29
CA MET A 29 -5.35 -6.41 -4.13
C MET A 29 -4.28 -5.34 -4.08
N ALA A 30 -4.44 -4.27 -4.86
CA ALA A 30 -3.57 -3.10 -4.75
C ALA A 30 -3.63 -2.58 -3.31
N ALA A 31 -2.48 -2.49 -2.66
CA ALA A 31 -2.34 -1.88 -1.35
C ALA A 31 -2.09 -0.38 -1.54
N SER A 32 -2.75 0.43 -0.72
CA SER A 32 -2.53 1.87 -0.65
C SER A 32 -1.46 2.14 0.40
N TYR A 33 -0.42 2.85 0.01
CA TYR A 33 0.69 3.22 0.88
C TYR A 33 0.68 4.72 1.12
N ASN A 34 0.94 5.11 2.37
CA ASN A 34 1.18 6.49 2.73
C ASN A 34 2.67 6.78 2.79
N ILE A 35 3.03 7.98 2.36
CA ILE A 35 4.36 8.57 2.49
C ILE A 35 4.28 9.62 3.61
N ILE A 36 5.04 9.40 4.68
CA ILE A 36 5.25 10.37 5.75
C ILE A 36 6.58 11.05 5.50
N LEU A 37 6.59 12.37 5.40
CA LEU A 37 7.82 13.16 5.37
C LEU A 37 8.18 13.62 6.79
N LYS A 38 9.46 13.53 7.12
CA LYS A 38 10.03 13.99 8.38
C LYS A 38 11.24 14.87 8.12
N THR A 39 11.55 15.75 9.06
CA THR A 39 12.83 16.49 9.05
C THR A 39 14.02 15.54 9.25
N SER A 40 15.23 16.03 9.04
CA SER A 40 16.47 15.30 9.36
C SER A 40 16.51 14.81 10.80
N ASP A 41 15.91 15.57 11.72
CA ASP A 41 15.84 15.23 13.15
C ASP A 41 14.69 14.26 13.48
N GLY A 42 13.94 13.81 12.48
CA GLY A 42 12.89 12.81 12.62
C GLY A 42 11.51 13.36 13.02
N ALA A 43 11.31 14.68 13.06
CA ALA A 43 10.01 15.27 13.34
C ALA A 43 9.07 15.12 12.13
N ILE A 44 7.86 14.59 12.37
CA ILE A 44 6.83 14.46 11.32
C ILE A 44 6.34 15.84 10.90
N GLN A 45 6.25 16.07 9.59
CA GLN A 45 5.73 17.30 9.03
C GLN A 45 4.28 17.10 8.59
N SER A 46 3.34 17.55 9.42
CA SER A 46 1.89 17.44 9.15
C SER A 46 1.42 18.27 7.95
N CYS A 47 2.21 19.27 7.55
CA CYS A 47 1.98 20.04 6.32
C CYS A 47 2.18 19.20 5.04
N ALA A 48 2.84 18.04 5.15
CA ALA A 48 3.09 17.14 4.03
C ALA A 48 2.24 15.87 4.14
N THR A 49 1.48 15.56 3.09
CA THR A 49 0.71 14.33 2.98
C THR A 49 0.94 13.70 1.62
N GLY A 50 1.10 12.38 1.56
CA GLY A 50 1.33 11.73 0.29
C GLY A 50 1.08 10.23 0.33
N GLY A 51 1.07 9.63 -0.84
CA GLY A 51 0.83 8.21 -0.97
C GLY A 51 0.91 7.74 -2.42
N PHE A 52 0.79 6.43 -2.56
CA PHE A 52 0.74 5.75 -3.84
C PHE A 52 -0.02 4.44 -3.70
N THR A 53 -0.39 3.85 -4.82
CA THR A 53 -0.95 2.50 -4.87
C THR A 53 0.05 1.53 -5.47
N PHE A 54 0.09 0.32 -4.93
CA PHE A 54 1.03 -0.70 -5.36
C PHE A 54 0.44 -2.11 -5.22
N THR A 55 0.57 -2.92 -6.26
CA THR A 55 0.12 -4.32 -6.26
C THR A 55 1.27 -5.23 -5.86
N LYS A 56 1.17 -5.81 -4.67
CA LYS A 56 2.17 -6.73 -4.12
C LYS A 56 2.11 -8.07 -4.84
N THR A 57 3.10 -8.35 -5.69
CA THR A 57 3.17 -9.61 -6.45
C THR A 57 4.36 -10.47 -6.05
N THR A 58 5.56 -9.90 -5.93
CA THR A 58 6.82 -10.59 -5.59
C THR A 58 7.88 -9.61 -5.07
N VAL A 59 9.02 -10.12 -4.61
CA VAL A 59 10.23 -9.30 -4.36
C VAL A 59 10.74 -8.72 -5.67
N GLY A 60 11.13 -7.45 -5.65
CA GLY A 60 11.63 -6.75 -6.85
C GLY A 60 11.40 -5.25 -6.81
N THR A 61 11.66 -4.61 -7.94
CA THR A 61 11.43 -3.17 -8.14
C THR A 61 10.33 -2.97 -9.17
N PHE A 62 9.37 -2.10 -8.85
CA PHE A 62 8.18 -1.89 -9.65
C PHE A 62 7.83 -0.41 -9.73
N THR A 63 7.07 0.00 -10.73
CA THR A 63 6.56 1.37 -10.80
C THR A 63 5.32 1.53 -9.91
N ALA A 64 5.29 2.61 -9.11
CA ALA A 64 4.13 2.97 -8.31
C ALA A 64 2.99 3.50 -9.20
N THR A 65 1.75 3.23 -8.79
CA THR A 65 0.57 3.73 -9.48
C THR A 65 0.04 4.97 -8.75
N SER A 66 -0.18 6.04 -9.51
CA SER A 66 -0.70 7.34 -9.04
C SER A 66 0.01 7.91 -7.79
N PRO A 67 1.36 7.98 -7.77
CA PRO A 67 2.07 8.57 -6.65
C PRO A 67 1.79 10.07 -6.57
N SER A 68 1.53 10.57 -5.36
CA SER A 68 1.35 12.00 -5.12
C SER A 68 1.80 12.42 -3.73
N VAL A 69 2.30 13.65 -3.63
CA VAL A 69 2.63 14.32 -2.36
C VAL A 69 2.11 15.75 -2.41
N ALA A 70 1.27 16.12 -1.47
CA ALA A 70 0.84 17.48 -1.22
C ALA A 70 1.73 18.11 -0.13
N LEU A 71 2.24 19.32 -0.40
CA LEU A 71 2.97 20.15 0.55
C LEU A 71 2.15 21.42 0.78
N ASN A 72 1.69 21.62 2.00
CA ASN A 72 0.84 22.74 2.39
C ASN A 72 1.66 23.79 3.13
N GLY A 73 2.41 24.57 2.36
CA GLY A 73 3.17 25.71 2.87
C GLY A 73 2.43 27.03 2.73
N THR A 74 2.87 28.03 3.49
CA THR A 74 2.50 29.44 3.36
C THR A 74 3.75 30.30 3.53
N THR A 75 3.66 31.59 3.16
CA THR A 75 4.77 32.53 3.37
C THR A 75 5.12 32.72 4.85
N ALA A 76 4.17 32.55 5.77
CA ALA A 76 4.40 32.62 7.21
C ALA A 76 4.91 31.29 7.81
N THR A 77 4.45 30.16 7.27
CA THR A 77 4.78 28.82 7.73
C THR A 77 5.09 27.93 6.54
N GLN A 78 6.37 27.83 6.19
CA GLN A 78 6.83 27.04 5.05
C GLN A 78 6.80 25.54 5.37
N CYS A 79 6.49 24.72 4.36
CA CYS A 79 6.54 23.26 4.44
C CYS A 79 7.80 22.76 3.72
N PHE A 80 8.86 22.43 4.46
CA PHE A 80 10.18 22.09 3.88
C PHE A 80 10.67 23.13 2.86
N GLY A 81 10.58 24.41 3.22
CA GLY A 81 10.97 25.53 2.35
C GLY A 81 9.95 25.89 1.26
N VAL A 82 8.90 25.09 1.09
CA VAL A 82 7.79 25.42 0.18
C VAL A 82 6.87 26.43 0.86
N ASP A 83 6.61 27.54 0.17
CA ASP A 83 5.88 28.72 0.67
C ASP A 83 4.43 28.82 0.19
N LYS A 84 3.94 27.82 -0.55
CA LYS A 84 2.58 27.75 -1.09
C LYS A 84 2.09 26.31 -1.14
N SER A 85 0.77 26.10 -1.12
CA SER A 85 0.19 24.77 -1.30
C SER A 85 0.44 24.25 -2.71
N VAL A 86 1.03 23.06 -2.80
CA VAL A 86 1.37 22.40 -4.07
C VAL A 86 1.16 20.89 -3.96
N THR A 87 0.66 20.29 -5.03
CA THR A 87 0.61 18.83 -5.19
C THR A 87 1.61 18.40 -6.26
N LEU A 88 2.51 17.50 -5.90
CA LEU A 88 3.50 16.88 -6.77
C LEU A 88 3.01 15.49 -7.17
N SER A 89 2.75 15.28 -8.44
CA SER A 89 2.20 14.03 -8.99
C SER A 89 2.78 13.64 -10.35
N ASN A 90 3.51 14.55 -10.99
CA ASN A 90 4.08 14.35 -12.31
C ASN A 90 5.48 13.78 -12.13
N GLY A 91 5.64 12.48 -12.32
CA GLY A 91 6.93 11.82 -12.22
C GLY A 91 6.81 10.31 -12.10
N THR A 92 7.95 9.65 -11.98
CA THR A 92 8.02 8.20 -11.84
C THR A 92 8.59 7.84 -10.49
N LEU A 93 7.79 7.13 -9.70
CA LEU A 93 8.22 6.56 -8.43
C LEU A 93 8.37 5.06 -8.60
N SER A 94 9.56 4.54 -8.33
CA SER A 94 9.84 3.11 -8.26
C SER A 94 9.74 2.65 -6.80
N VAL A 95 9.11 1.50 -6.57
CA VAL A 95 8.89 0.87 -5.28
C VAL A 95 9.76 -0.37 -5.20
N THR A 96 10.57 -0.48 -4.16
CA THR A 96 11.36 -1.69 -3.90
C THR A 96 10.63 -2.53 -2.86
N VAL A 97 10.41 -3.79 -3.20
CA VAL A 97 9.79 -4.80 -2.36
C VAL A 97 10.82 -5.84 -1.98
N ALA A 98 10.95 -6.12 -0.69
CA ALA A 98 11.82 -7.17 -0.16
C ALA A 98 11.12 -7.94 0.96
N ASN A 99 11.59 -9.14 1.26
CA ASN A 99 11.08 -9.87 2.42
C ASN A 99 11.51 -9.16 3.69
N VAL A 100 10.57 -8.94 4.61
CA VAL A 100 10.82 -8.26 5.87
C VAL A 100 10.67 -9.24 7.01
N THR A 101 11.67 -9.31 7.88
CA THR A 101 11.61 -10.09 9.11
C THR A 101 11.44 -9.15 10.30
N VAL A 102 10.44 -9.39 11.14
CA VAL A 102 10.21 -8.62 12.37
C VAL A 102 10.23 -9.59 13.54
N ASN A 103 11.07 -9.32 14.55
CA ASN A 103 11.23 -10.20 15.72
C ASN A 103 11.51 -11.67 15.36
N GLY A 104 12.28 -11.90 14.29
CA GLY A 104 12.61 -13.25 13.80
C GLY A 104 11.50 -13.96 13.02
N GLN A 105 10.36 -13.30 12.77
CA GLN A 105 9.24 -13.84 12.00
C GLN A 105 9.21 -13.20 10.61
N ASP A 106 9.15 -14.03 9.56
CA ASP A 106 8.99 -13.56 8.18
C ASP A 106 7.59 -12.95 8.00
N GLN A 107 7.54 -11.72 7.49
CA GLN A 107 6.32 -10.98 7.16
C GLN A 107 6.01 -11.04 5.65
N GLY A 108 6.81 -11.81 4.91
CA GLY A 108 6.76 -11.88 3.46
C GLY A 108 7.20 -10.58 2.77
N PRO A 109 6.92 -10.45 1.46
CA PRO A 109 7.34 -9.29 0.68
C PRO A 109 6.68 -7.99 1.16
N ASN A 110 7.43 -6.95 1.49
CA ASN A 110 6.87 -5.66 1.88
C ASN A 110 7.62 -4.52 1.19
N VAL A 111 6.98 -3.36 1.09
CA VAL A 111 7.62 -2.16 0.55
C VAL A 111 8.66 -1.67 1.55
N VAL A 112 9.91 -1.62 1.11
CA VAL A 112 11.05 -1.23 1.96
C VAL A 112 11.57 0.17 1.65
N SER A 113 11.47 0.61 0.39
CA SER A 113 11.91 1.93 -0.06
C SER A 113 11.22 2.34 -1.36
N ILE A 114 11.33 3.62 -1.67
CA ILE A 114 10.92 4.21 -2.94
C ILE A 114 12.09 4.99 -3.52
N ASN A 115 12.11 5.15 -4.85
CA ASN A 115 13.12 5.91 -5.55
C ASN A 115 12.50 6.63 -6.75
N GLY A 116 12.94 7.84 -7.04
CA GLY A 116 12.46 8.62 -8.19
C GLY A 116 11.88 9.96 -7.78
N ASN A 117 11.17 10.61 -8.69
CA ASN A 117 10.76 11.99 -8.53
C ASN A 117 9.25 12.19 -8.69
N LEU A 118 8.74 13.22 -8.01
CA LEU A 118 7.42 13.79 -8.28
C LEU A 118 7.60 15.29 -8.45
N SER A 119 6.87 15.88 -9.38
CA SER A 119 6.87 17.32 -9.65
C SER A 119 5.44 17.84 -9.82
N ASN A 120 5.26 19.15 -9.74
CA ASN A 120 3.98 19.80 -10.07
C ASN A 120 3.97 20.44 -11.47
N GLY A 121 5.03 20.23 -12.27
CA GLY A 121 5.20 20.82 -13.60
C GLY A 121 6.65 21.18 -13.91
N ASN A 122 6.91 21.67 -15.13
CA ASN A 122 8.24 22.05 -15.61
C ASN A 122 8.39 23.58 -15.79
N ALA A 123 7.57 24.38 -15.11
CA ALA A 123 7.57 25.84 -15.24
C ALA A 123 8.40 26.49 -14.13
N ASN A 124 8.72 27.79 -14.27
CA ASN A 124 9.33 28.56 -13.19
C ASN A 124 8.40 28.60 -11.97
N GLY A 125 8.97 28.40 -10.79
CA GLY A 125 8.25 28.28 -9.52
C GLY A 125 7.59 26.92 -9.30
N SER A 126 7.89 25.91 -10.14
CA SER A 126 7.55 24.50 -9.90
C SER A 126 8.46 23.88 -8.84
N TYR A 127 7.97 22.84 -8.18
CA TYR A 127 8.71 22.07 -7.19
C TYR A 127 8.88 20.64 -7.66
N THR A 128 10.02 20.04 -7.32
CA THR A 128 10.29 18.61 -7.49
C THR A 128 10.72 18.02 -6.16
N ILE A 129 10.12 16.91 -5.77
CA ILE A 129 10.63 16.06 -4.69
C ILE A 129 11.33 14.86 -5.30
N HIS A 130 12.55 14.60 -4.85
CA HIS A 130 13.34 13.45 -5.25
C HIS A 130 13.52 12.53 -4.05
N PHE A 131 13.07 11.30 -4.18
CA PHE A 131 13.19 10.24 -3.18
C PHE A 131 14.37 9.33 -3.53
N LEU A 132 15.14 8.98 -2.51
CA LEU A 132 16.29 8.10 -2.61
C LEU A 132 16.04 6.80 -1.83
N ALA A 133 16.58 5.70 -2.33
CA ALA A 133 16.37 4.37 -1.74
C ALA A 133 16.87 4.24 -0.28
N ASP A 134 17.74 5.14 0.17
CA ASP A 134 18.26 5.24 1.54
C ASP A 134 17.28 5.88 2.54
N LYS A 135 16.04 6.14 2.11
CA LYS A 135 14.97 6.79 2.88
C LYS A 135 15.13 8.29 3.07
N SER A 136 16.00 8.93 2.29
CA SER A 136 16.09 10.38 2.24
C SER A 136 15.27 10.98 1.08
N PHE A 137 14.94 12.26 1.20
CA PHE A 137 14.38 13.02 0.09
C PHE A 137 14.92 14.46 0.07
N THR A 138 14.89 15.06 -1.12
CA THR A 138 15.21 16.48 -1.33
C THR A 138 14.09 17.15 -2.13
N ILE A 139 13.80 18.40 -1.81
CA ILE A 139 12.86 19.24 -2.54
C ILE A 139 13.65 20.36 -3.21
N THR A 140 13.50 20.47 -4.52
CA THR A 140 14.05 21.57 -5.31
C THR A 140 12.93 22.45 -5.84
N GLN A 141 13.19 23.75 -5.91
CA GLN A 141 12.32 24.72 -6.57
C GLN A 141 12.98 25.11 -7.88
N LYS A 142 12.24 25.08 -8.98
CA LYS A 142 12.71 25.63 -10.25
C LYS A 142 12.61 27.15 -10.21
N ASP A 143 13.73 27.84 -10.29
CA ASP A 143 13.80 29.30 -10.31
C ASP A 143 14.65 29.77 -11.50
N GLY A 144 13.98 29.97 -12.64
CA GLY A 144 14.65 30.26 -13.91
C GLY A 144 15.53 29.08 -14.37
N ASN A 145 16.83 29.33 -14.47
CA ASN A 145 17.81 28.32 -14.87
C ASN A 145 18.41 27.53 -13.68
N ALA A 146 18.08 27.91 -12.45
CA ALA A 146 18.55 27.23 -11.25
C ALA A 146 17.46 26.31 -10.67
N ASP A 147 17.88 25.21 -10.05
CA ASP A 147 17.00 24.32 -9.30
C ASP A 147 17.48 24.21 -7.82
N PRO A 148 17.45 25.31 -7.05
CA PRO A 148 17.90 25.30 -5.65
C PRO A 148 17.16 24.29 -4.80
N GLN A 149 17.90 23.65 -3.88
CA GLN A 149 17.31 22.83 -2.81
C GLN A 149 16.68 23.74 -1.75
N VAL A 150 15.37 23.59 -1.56
CA VAL A 150 14.60 24.36 -0.57
C VAL A 150 14.24 23.52 0.67
N GLY A 151 14.30 22.20 0.54
CA GLY A 151 13.94 21.28 1.62
C GLY A 151 14.61 19.93 1.51
N SER A 152 14.70 19.23 2.63
CA SER A 152 15.20 17.86 2.71
C SER A 152 14.78 17.20 4.00
N GLY A 153 14.82 15.87 4.01
CA GLY A 153 14.54 15.11 5.20
C GLY A 153 14.56 13.61 4.96
N ILE A 154 13.84 12.88 5.82
CA ILE A 154 13.68 11.43 5.73
C ILE A 154 12.22 11.08 5.50
N TYR A 155 11.95 10.01 4.77
CA TYR A 155 10.60 9.52 4.55
C TYR A 155 10.34 8.17 5.21
N PHE A 156 9.08 7.92 5.52
CA PHE A 156 8.57 6.63 5.97
C PHE A 156 7.38 6.20 5.13
N ILE A 157 7.27 4.90 4.90
CA ILE A 157 6.17 4.31 4.13
C ILE A 157 5.44 3.33 5.02
N TYR A 158 4.12 3.35 4.97
CA TYR A 158 3.29 2.36 5.64
C TYR A 158 2.04 2.05 4.82
N ASN A 159 1.59 0.81 4.90
CA ASN A 159 0.37 0.36 4.25
C ASN A 159 -0.86 0.87 5.03
N GLN A 160 -1.82 1.48 4.35
CA GLN A 160 -3.10 1.89 4.93
C GLN A 160 -4.06 0.72 5.11
N ASN A 161 -3.98 -0.27 4.21
CA ASN A 161 -4.85 -1.43 4.17
C ASN A 161 -4.19 -2.58 4.91
N SER A 162 -4.32 -2.59 6.23
CA SER A 162 -4.18 -3.81 7.04
C SER A 162 -5.37 -4.73 6.75
N VAL A 163 -5.52 -5.19 5.51
CA VAL A 163 -6.41 -6.32 5.23
C VAL A 163 -5.79 -7.51 5.97
N PRO A 164 -6.57 -8.23 6.80
CA PRO A 164 -6.06 -9.41 7.50
C PRO A 164 -5.44 -10.32 6.45
N GLU A 165 -4.16 -10.69 6.64
CA GLU A 165 -3.45 -11.58 5.72
C GLU A 165 -4.31 -12.80 5.44
N PRO A 166 -4.25 -13.40 4.23
CA PRO A 166 -5.16 -14.47 3.82
C PRO A 166 -5.33 -15.56 4.89
N GLU A 167 -4.28 -15.88 5.63
CA GLU A 167 -4.30 -16.84 6.76
C GLU A 167 -5.26 -16.46 7.90
N THR A 168 -5.37 -15.17 8.24
CA THR A 168 -6.33 -14.68 9.25
C THR A 168 -7.77 -14.66 8.75
N LEU A 169 -7.98 -14.47 7.43
CA LEU A 169 -9.29 -14.65 6.80
C LEU A 169 -9.70 -16.13 6.80
N TRP A 170 -8.75 -17.05 6.54
CA TRP A 170 -8.96 -18.50 6.66
C TRP A 170 -9.37 -18.90 8.08
N LEU A 171 -8.70 -18.37 9.11
CA LEU A 171 -9.03 -18.62 10.52
C LEU A 171 -10.42 -18.10 10.89
N ALA A 172 -10.78 -16.89 10.45
CA ALA A 172 -12.10 -16.32 10.69
C ALA A 172 -13.21 -17.13 9.98
N LEU A 173 -12.96 -17.59 8.75
CA LEU A 173 -13.90 -18.39 7.98
C LEU A 173 -13.99 -19.84 8.49
N ALA A 174 -12.88 -20.43 8.93
CA ALA A 174 -12.84 -21.72 9.61
C ALA A 174 -13.59 -21.66 10.94
N GLY A 175 -13.41 -20.60 11.72
CA GLY A 175 -14.15 -20.35 12.96
C GLY A 175 -15.67 -20.21 12.72
N LEU A 176 -16.07 -19.46 11.69
CA LEU A 176 -17.48 -19.30 11.30
C LEU A 176 -18.11 -20.61 10.77
N SER A 177 -17.38 -21.40 9.97
CA SER A 177 -17.88 -22.68 9.47
C SER A 177 -18.04 -23.73 10.57
N ALA A 178 -17.13 -23.76 11.56
CA ALA A 178 -17.28 -24.56 12.77
C ALA A 178 -18.48 -24.11 13.63
N LEU A 179 -18.75 -22.80 13.70
CA LEU A 179 -19.92 -22.24 14.40
C LEU A 179 -21.25 -22.62 13.73
N VAL A 180 -21.30 -22.63 12.40
CA VAL A 180 -22.48 -23.03 11.64
C VAL A 180 -22.72 -24.54 11.76
N MET A 181 -21.68 -25.37 11.70
CA MET A 181 -21.81 -26.82 11.91
C MET A 181 -22.27 -27.17 13.33
N SER A 182 -21.73 -26.51 14.36
CA SER A 182 -22.13 -26.75 15.75
C SER A 182 -23.59 -26.36 16.03
N ARG A 183 -24.10 -25.26 15.44
CA ARG A 183 -25.53 -24.91 15.51
C ARG A 183 -26.44 -25.93 14.82
N ARG A 184 -25.99 -26.56 13.74
CA ARG A 184 -26.76 -27.57 12.99
C ARG A 184 -26.83 -28.91 13.73
N ILE A 185 -25.77 -29.29 14.44
CA ILE A 185 -25.75 -30.49 15.29
C ILE A 185 -26.67 -30.33 16.50
N ARG A 186 -26.71 -29.14 17.12
CA ARG A 186 -27.57 -28.86 18.28
C ARG A 186 -29.07 -28.93 17.94
N ARG A 187 -29.48 -28.48 16.75
CA ARG A 187 -30.87 -28.56 16.27
C ARG A 187 -31.35 -29.97 15.90
N ARG A 188 -30.46 -30.95 15.77
CA ARG A 188 -30.84 -32.36 15.53
C ARG A 188 -30.98 -33.18 16.81
N ARG A 189 -30.66 -32.60 17.97
CA ARG A 189 -30.74 -33.26 19.29
C ARG A 189 -31.87 -32.71 20.19
N SER A 190 -32.60 -31.71 19.71
CA SER A 190 -33.91 -31.30 20.24
C SER A 190 -34.99 -31.83 19.30
#